data_AF-A0A3N8S2G8-F1
#
_entry.id   AF-A0A3N8S2G8-F1
#
_cell.length_a   1.000
_cell.length_b   1.000
_cell.length_c   1.000
_cell.angle_alpha   90.00
_cell.angle_beta   90.00
_cell.angle_gamma   90.00
#
_symmetry.space_group_name_H-M   'P 1'
#
loop_
_entity.id
_entity.type
_entity.pdbx_description
1 polymer ?
#
loop_
_entity_poly.entity_id
_entity_poly.type
_entity_poly.pdbx_seq_one_letter_code
_entity_poly.pdbx_strand_id
1 'polypeptide(L)'
;MDNTTYRSRVLETESKPGSLNFGPATLLVALNMAVAATMVLDQVKRAIYYGKEMDPNKTLDSLGVMQSAGESLKFTIGTGRYRDPMDVHFFMDKLPKGVVQQINPQTVDMRLLHAALGGFTESGELIEALLPTLLGKPVDRVNVAEELGDANWYGEIALDALGLTREEVNAANIKKLQDKKAGRYKAGTFLSDDAVNRDTGAERAVLEAAVA
;
A
#
# COMPACT_ATOMS: atom_id res chain seq x y z
N MET A 1 17.64 9.59 17.51
CA MET A 1 17.16 8.33 18.10
C MET A 1 17.61 7.22 17.18
N ASP A 2 18.20 6.14 17.67
CA ASP A 2 18.53 4.97 16.85
C ASP A 2 17.27 4.14 16.52
N ASN A 3 17.35 3.25 15.53
CA ASN A 3 16.20 2.48 15.03
C ASN A 3 15.63 1.52 16.08
N THR A 4 16.46 0.96 16.96
CA THR A 4 16.02 0.06 18.03
C THR A 4 15.20 0.84 19.07
N THR A 5 15.71 1.98 19.53
CA THR A 5 14.99 2.87 20.44
C THR A 5 13.70 3.38 19.80
N TYR A 6 13.74 3.75 18.52
CA TYR A 6 12.55 4.21 17.80
C TYR A 6 11.48 3.14 17.73
N ARG A 7 11.83 1.91 17.31
CA ARG A 7 10.90 0.79 17.29
C ARG A 7 10.28 0.52 18.65
N SER A 8 11.06 0.56 19.73
CA SER A 8 10.52 0.37 21.08
C SER A 8 9.41 1.39 21.39
N ARG A 9 9.58 2.66 20.99
CA ARG A 9 8.57 3.71 21.17
C ARG A 9 7.33 3.50 20.30
N VAL A 10 7.51 3.02 19.08
CA VAL A 10 6.40 2.66 18.19
C VAL A 10 5.54 1.56 18.85
N LEU A 11 6.18 0.51 19.37
CA LEU A 11 5.48 -0.63 19.95
C LEU A 11 4.74 -0.30 21.27
N GLU A 12 5.18 0.75 21.98
CA GLU A 12 4.48 1.29 23.16
C GLU A 12 3.12 1.91 22.79
N THR A 13 2.95 2.41 21.56
CA THR A 13 1.74 3.10 21.09
C THR A 13 0.95 2.31 20.04
N GLU A 14 1.38 1.08 19.72
CA GLU A 14 0.71 0.23 18.73
C GLU A 14 -0.63 -0.30 19.26
N SER A 15 -1.71 -0.08 18.48
CA SER A 15 -3.01 -0.72 18.72
C SER A 15 -2.98 -2.20 18.31
N LYS A 16 -3.36 -3.09 19.22
CA LYS A 16 -3.32 -4.56 19.06
C LYS A 16 -4.69 -5.20 19.35
N PRO A 17 -5.70 -5.01 18.48
CA PRO A 17 -6.99 -5.67 18.65
C PRO A 17 -6.84 -7.19 18.56
N GLY A 18 -7.51 -7.94 19.45
CA GLY A 18 -7.42 -9.40 19.51
C GLY A 18 -8.20 -10.15 18.42
N SER A 19 -9.00 -9.45 17.61
CA SER A 19 -9.80 -10.04 16.54
C SER A 19 -10.13 -9.02 15.45
N LEU A 20 -10.40 -9.51 14.24
CA LEU A 20 -10.94 -8.68 13.17
C LEU A 20 -12.37 -8.22 13.51
N ASN A 21 -12.53 -6.95 13.87
CA ASN A 21 -13.82 -6.33 14.17
C ASN A 21 -14.45 -5.67 12.92
N PHE A 22 -14.44 -6.42 11.80
CA PHE A 22 -14.92 -5.98 10.51
C PHE A 22 -15.34 -7.18 9.66
N GLY A 23 -16.33 -6.99 8.79
CA GLY A 23 -16.84 -8.02 7.90
C GLY A 23 -15.77 -8.47 6.91
N PRO A 24 -15.45 -9.78 6.80
CA PRO A 24 -14.36 -10.27 5.95
C PRO A 24 -14.51 -9.93 4.47
N ALA A 25 -15.72 -10.05 3.90
CA ALA A 25 -15.95 -9.68 2.51
C ALA A 25 -15.95 -8.17 2.31
N THR A 26 -16.47 -7.41 3.27
CA THR A 26 -16.41 -5.95 3.27
C THR A 26 -14.96 -5.46 3.33
N LEU A 27 -14.11 -6.09 4.15
CA LEU A 27 -12.68 -5.80 4.21
C LEU A 27 -12.02 -6.06 2.86
N LEU A 28 -12.27 -7.23 2.26
CA LEU A 28 -11.74 -7.58 0.94
C LEU A 28 -12.10 -6.52 -0.12
N VAL A 29 -13.35 -6.06 -0.12
CA VAL A 29 -13.81 -5.02 -1.05
C VAL A 29 -13.11 -3.69 -0.79
N ALA A 30 -12.96 -3.27 0.48
CA ALA A 30 -12.26 -2.05 0.84
C ALA A 30 -10.78 -2.08 0.41
N LEU A 31 -10.09 -3.20 0.65
CA LEU A 31 -8.69 -3.37 0.26
C LEU A 31 -8.51 -3.38 -1.27
N ASN A 32 -9.42 -4.02 -2.01
CA ASN A 32 -9.39 -3.97 -3.48
C ASN A 32 -9.64 -2.56 -4.02
N MET A 33 -10.50 -1.77 -3.38
CA MET A 33 -10.68 -0.36 -3.74
C MET A 33 -9.39 0.44 -3.56
N ALA A 34 -8.70 0.25 -2.43
CA ALA A 34 -7.41 0.91 -2.18
C ALA A 34 -6.36 0.51 -3.22
N VAL A 35 -6.22 -0.79 -3.53
CA VAL A 35 -5.31 -1.28 -4.58
C VAL A 35 -5.65 -0.67 -5.94
N ALA A 36 -6.92 -0.63 -6.33
CA ALA A 36 -7.33 -0.03 -7.60
C ALA A 36 -6.98 1.46 -7.68
N ALA A 37 -7.13 2.22 -6.58
CA ALA A 37 -6.69 3.61 -6.51
C ALA A 37 -5.17 3.74 -6.73
N THR A 38 -4.36 2.86 -6.13
CA THR A 38 -2.90 2.85 -6.37
C THR A 38 -2.54 2.56 -7.82
N MET A 39 -3.32 1.73 -8.53
CA MET A 39 -3.06 1.42 -9.94
C MET A 39 -3.33 2.62 -10.84
N VAL A 40 -4.40 3.38 -10.57
CA VAL A 40 -4.68 4.64 -11.27
C VAL A 40 -3.55 5.65 -11.00
N LEU A 41 -3.18 5.84 -9.73
CA LEU A 41 -2.12 6.78 -9.34
C LEU A 41 -0.74 6.36 -9.85
N ASP A 42 -0.45 5.06 -9.98
CA ASP A 42 0.80 4.58 -10.58
C ASP A 42 0.89 4.97 -12.06
N GLN A 43 -0.22 4.87 -12.82
CA GLN A 43 -0.24 5.32 -14.21
C GLN A 43 -0.05 6.84 -14.32
N VAL A 44 -0.71 7.63 -13.47
CA VAL A 44 -0.52 9.08 -13.40
C VAL A 44 0.95 9.42 -13.08
N LYS A 45 1.53 8.76 -12.07
CA LYS A 45 2.95 8.91 -11.71
C LYS A 45 3.86 8.57 -12.88
N ARG A 46 3.63 7.46 -13.58
CA ARG A 46 4.46 7.05 -14.72
C ARG A 46 4.35 8.01 -15.91
N ALA A 47 3.17 8.60 -16.14
CA ALA A 47 2.99 9.64 -17.13
C ALA A 47 3.77 10.91 -16.78
N ILE A 48 3.68 11.38 -15.53
CA ILE A 48 4.35 12.60 -15.07
C ILE A 48 5.88 12.44 -15.05
N TYR A 49 6.38 11.38 -14.42
CA TYR A 49 7.81 11.25 -14.13
C TYR A 49 8.61 10.51 -15.20
N TYR A 50 7.94 9.69 -16.04
CA TYR A 50 8.62 8.89 -17.06
C TYR A 50 8.09 9.15 -18.49
N GLY A 51 7.14 10.06 -18.68
CA GLY A 51 6.58 10.39 -19.99
C GLY A 51 5.81 9.24 -20.64
N LYS A 52 5.40 8.22 -19.85
CA LYS A 52 4.73 7.03 -20.38
C LYS A 52 3.25 7.30 -20.61
N GLU A 53 2.73 6.95 -21.78
CA GLU A 53 1.30 6.96 -22.02
C GLU A 53 0.55 6.05 -21.04
N MET A 54 -0.60 6.54 -20.57
CA MET A 54 -1.51 5.74 -19.75
C MET A 54 -2.19 4.68 -20.62
N ASP A 55 -2.47 3.52 -20.02
CA ASP A 55 -3.27 2.45 -20.61
C ASP A 55 -4.74 2.70 -20.27
N PRO A 56 -5.58 3.15 -21.23
CA PRO A 56 -6.96 3.54 -20.92
C PRO A 56 -7.78 2.37 -20.40
N ASN A 57 -7.59 1.17 -20.96
CA ASN A 57 -8.35 -0.02 -20.56
C ASN A 57 -8.04 -0.38 -19.11
N LYS A 58 -6.75 -0.48 -18.73
CA LYS A 58 -6.38 -0.77 -17.33
C LYS A 58 -6.85 0.31 -16.36
N THR A 59 -6.83 1.56 -16.79
CA THR A 59 -7.31 2.68 -15.97
C THR A 59 -8.82 2.56 -15.75
N LEU A 60 -9.59 2.34 -16.82
CA LEU A 60 -11.04 2.17 -16.76
C LEU A 60 -11.44 0.93 -15.96
N ASP A 61 -10.73 -0.18 -16.10
CA ASP A 61 -10.94 -1.38 -15.30
C ASP A 61 -10.75 -1.09 -13.79
N SER A 62 -9.67 -0.38 -13.43
CA SER A 62 -9.40 0.01 -12.05
C SER A 62 -10.49 0.94 -11.51
N LEU A 63 -10.95 1.91 -12.31
CA LEU A 63 -12.06 2.79 -11.96
C LEU A 63 -13.37 2.02 -11.79
N GLY A 64 -13.64 1.02 -12.63
CA GLY A 64 -14.81 0.15 -12.52
C GLY A 64 -14.79 -0.69 -11.23
N VAL A 65 -13.61 -1.18 -10.82
CA VAL A 65 -13.42 -1.84 -9.52
C VAL A 65 -13.72 -0.86 -8.38
N MET A 66 -13.20 0.36 -8.42
CA MET A 66 -13.48 1.38 -7.41
C MET A 66 -14.96 1.72 -7.32
N GLN A 67 -15.66 1.85 -8.46
CA GLN A 67 -17.09 2.13 -8.48
C GLN A 67 -17.90 1.00 -7.84
N SER A 68 -17.67 -0.25 -8.27
CA SER A 68 -18.38 -1.42 -7.76
C SER A 68 -18.11 -1.66 -6.27
N ALA A 69 -16.86 -1.42 -5.84
CA ALA A 69 -16.48 -1.47 -4.45
C ALA A 69 -17.17 -0.38 -3.64
N GLY A 70 -17.19 0.86 -4.14
CA GLY A 70 -17.88 1.99 -3.50
C GLY A 70 -19.38 1.76 -3.30
N GLU A 71 -20.07 1.18 -4.29
CA GLU A 71 -21.48 0.79 -4.16
C GLU A 71 -21.69 -0.25 -3.06
N SER A 72 -20.80 -1.24 -2.99
CA SER A 72 -20.88 -2.31 -2.01
C SER A 72 -20.57 -1.83 -0.59
N LEU A 73 -19.55 -0.98 -0.43
CA LEU A 73 -19.21 -0.34 0.84
C LEU A 73 -20.31 0.60 1.31
N LYS A 74 -20.90 1.39 0.40
CA LYS A 74 -22.05 2.24 0.71
C LYS A 74 -23.21 1.42 1.29
N PHE A 75 -23.47 0.25 0.73
CA PHE A 75 -24.49 -0.66 1.25
C PHE A 75 -24.13 -1.18 2.66
N THR A 76 -22.95 -1.76 2.85
CA THR A 76 -22.60 -2.38 4.15
C THR A 76 -22.40 -1.36 5.26
N ILE A 77 -21.78 -0.22 4.96
CA ILE A 77 -21.59 0.87 5.92
C ILE A 77 -22.94 1.54 6.21
N GLY A 78 -23.71 1.89 5.18
CA GLY A 78 -24.98 2.60 5.33
C GLY A 78 -26.06 1.79 6.07
N THR A 79 -25.96 0.46 6.06
CA THR A 79 -26.87 -0.43 6.80
C THR A 79 -26.31 -0.89 8.15
N GLY A 80 -25.10 -0.47 8.54
CA GLY A 80 -24.43 -0.93 9.76
C GLY A 80 -23.92 -2.37 9.72
N ARG A 81 -23.98 -3.04 8.56
CA ARG A 81 -23.59 -4.44 8.34
C ARG A 81 -22.09 -4.65 8.14
N TYR A 82 -21.29 -3.59 8.08
CA TYR A 82 -19.84 -3.66 7.90
C TYR A 82 -19.08 -4.42 9.01
N ARG A 83 -19.73 -4.77 10.12
CA ARG A 83 -19.17 -5.62 11.18
C ARG A 83 -19.73 -7.05 11.19
N ASP A 84 -20.60 -7.40 10.25
CA ASP A 84 -21.18 -8.73 10.18
C ASP A 84 -20.09 -9.76 9.86
N PRO A 85 -19.77 -10.70 10.77
CA PRO A 85 -18.71 -11.68 10.53
C PRO A 85 -19.07 -12.67 9.40
N MET A 86 -20.35 -12.75 9.02
CA MET A 86 -20.88 -13.60 7.96
C MET A 86 -21.27 -12.78 6.71
N ASP A 87 -20.76 -11.55 6.56
CA ASP A 87 -21.12 -10.64 5.47
C ASP A 87 -20.95 -11.19 4.06
N VAL A 88 -20.16 -12.26 3.87
CA VAL A 88 -19.97 -13.01 2.62
C VAL A 88 -21.25 -13.26 1.82
N HIS A 89 -22.38 -13.51 2.48
CA HIS A 89 -23.67 -13.73 1.83
C HIS A 89 -24.21 -12.51 1.06
N PHE A 90 -23.85 -11.28 1.44
CA PHE A 90 -24.24 -10.07 0.70
C PHE A 90 -23.50 -9.91 -0.64
N PHE A 91 -22.42 -10.67 -0.83
CA PHE A 91 -21.47 -10.50 -1.93
C PHE A 91 -21.44 -11.68 -2.90
N MET A 92 -22.26 -12.72 -2.69
CA MET A 92 -22.24 -13.94 -3.53
C MET A 92 -22.43 -13.65 -5.02
N ASP A 93 -23.28 -12.67 -5.35
CA ASP A 93 -23.54 -12.26 -6.74
C ASP A 93 -22.71 -11.04 -7.19
N LYS A 94 -21.94 -10.44 -6.27
CA LYS A 94 -21.18 -9.20 -6.51
C LYS A 94 -19.69 -9.44 -6.69
N LEU A 95 -19.17 -10.52 -6.14
CA LEU A 95 -17.77 -10.91 -6.27
C LEU A 95 -17.61 -12.01 -7.33
N PRO A 96 -16.42 -12.14 -7.93
CA PRO A 96 -16.15 -13.24 -8.86
C PRO A 96 -16.42 -14.61 -8.22
N LYS A 97 -16.94 -15.54 -9.02
CA LYS A 97 -17.26 -16.90 -8.57
C LYS A 97 -16.03 -17.56 -7.95
N GLY A 98 -16.20 -18.18 -6.78
CA GLY A 98 -15.12 -18.87 -6.08
C GLY A 98 -14.31 -17.99 -5.12
N VAL A 99 -14.37 -16.65 -5.24
CA VAL A 99 -13.66 -15.74 -4.33
C VAL A 99 -14.24 -15.81 -2.93
N VAL A 100 -15.58 -15.81 -2.81
CA VAL A 100 -16.27 -15.83 -1.52
C VAL A 100 -15.89 -17.07 -0.69
N GLN A 101 -15.74 -18.22 -1.34
CA GLN A 101 -15.37 -19.49 -0.69
C GLN A 101 -13.92 -19.50 -0.19
N GLN A 102 -13.07 -18.59 -0.68
CA GLN A 102 -11.66 -18.49 -0.31
C GLN A 102 -11.42 -17.48 0.82
N ILE A 103 -12.43 -16.69 1.20
CA ILE A 103 -12.28 -15.68 2.25
C ILE A 103 -12.09 -16.39 3.59
N ASN A 104 -10.89 -16.22 4.16
CA ASN A 104 -10.55 -16.73 5.48
C ASN A 104 -9.98 -15.59 6.33
N PRO A 105 -10.78 -14.95 7.19
CA PRO A 105 -10.28 -13.84 8.02
C PRO A 105 -9.22 -14.28 9.03
N GLN A 106 -9.11 -15.58 9.35
CA GLN A 106 -8.14 -16.07 10.34
C GLN A 106 -6.70 -16.16 9.83
N THR A 107 -6.51 -16.06 8.51
CA THR A 107 -5.16 -16.01 7.92
C THR A 107 -4.61 -14.60 7.80
N VAL A 108 -5.39 -13.58 8.19
CA VAL A 108 -4.96 -12.18 8.13
C VAL A 108 -4.07 -11.88 9.33
N ASP A 109 -2.82 -11.52 9.05
CA ASP A 109 -1.97 -10.92 10.06
C ASP A 109 -2.47 -9.50 10.37
N MET A 110 -3.05 -9.33 11.57
CA MET A 110 -3.65 -8.07 11.99
C MET A 110 -2.63 -6.93 12.12
N ARG A 111 -1.37 -7.21 12.44
CA ARG A 111 -0.32 -6.19 12.57
C ARG A 111 0.13 -5.72 11.20
N LEU A 112 0.31 -6.65 10.26
CA LEU A 112 0.62 -6.29 8.87
C LEU A 112 -0.55 -5.58 8.20
N LEU A 113 -1.79 -5.97 8.49
CA LEU A 113 -2.97 -5.24 8.02
C LEU A 113 -3.00 -3.81 8.57
N HIS A 114 -2.73 -3.62 9.86
CA HIS A 114 -2.67 -2.30 10.50
C HIS A 114 -1.58 -1.43 9.87
N ALA A 115 -0.37 -1.97 9.69
CA ALA A 115 0.73 -1.28 9.05
C ALA A 115 0.44 -0.91 7.58
N ALA A 116 -0.19 -1.80 6.82
CA ALA A 116 -0.53 -1.55 5.42
C ALA A 116 -1.63 -0.50 5.25
N LEU A 117 -2.69 -0.59 6.07
CA LEU A 117 -3.77 0.41 6.06
C LEU A 117 -3.27 1.78 6.49
N GLY A 118 -2.52 1.84 7.61
CA GLY A 118 -1.90 3.07 8.09
C GLY A 118 -0.95 3.69 7.08
N GLY A 119 0.00 2.91 6.55
CA GLY A 119 0.91 3.42 5.51
C GLY A 119 0.19 3.93 4.26
N PHE A 120 -0.96 3.35 3.90
CA PHE A 120 -1.80 3.86 2.82
C PHE A 120 -2.51 5.17 3.19
N THR A 121 -3.02 5.32 4.42
CA THR A 121 -3.65 6.57 4.88
C THR A 121 -2.63 7.70 4.98
N GLU A 122 -1.44 7.46 5.52
CA GLU A 122 -0.38 8.48 5.61
C GLU A 122 0.09 8.93 4.21
N SER A 123 0.09 8.01 3.24
CA SER A 123 0.36 8.38 1.84
C SER A 123 -0.74 9.28 1.26
N GLY A 124 -1.99 9.08 1.68
CA GLY A 124 -3.13 9.92 1.31
C GLY A 124 -3.05 11.31 1.95
N GLU A 125 -2.71 11.39 3.23
CA GLU A 125 -2.53 12.66 3.97
C GLU A 125 -1.35 13.46 3.40
N LEU A 126 -0.26 12.78 3.02
CA LEU A 126 0.84 13.42 2.30
C LEU A 126 0.40 13.98 0.93
N ILE A 127 -0.46 13.28 0.20
CA ILE A 127 -1.03 13.78 -1.07
C ILE A 127 -1.93 14.99 -0.78
N GLU A 128 -2.76 14.94 0.26
CA GLU A 128 -3.65 16.03 0.68
C GLU A 128 -2.86 17.30 1.01
N ALA A 129 -1.73 17.18 1.73
CA ALA A 129 -0.83 18.28 2.03
C ALA A 129 -0.22 18.95 0.78
N LEU A 130 -0.14 18.22 -0.34
CA LEU A 130 0.37 18.71 -1.62
C LEU A 130 -0.73 19.29 -2.52
N LEU A 131 -2.01 18.95 -2.34
CA LEU A 131 -3.09 19.50 -3.17
C LEU A 131 -3.13 21.04 -3.20
N PRO A 132 -2.95 21.77 -2.08
CA PRO A 132 -2.85 23.22 -2.08
C PRO A 132 -1.76 23.79 -3.00
N THR A 133 -0.66 23.05 -3.23
CA THR A 133 0.46 23.54 -4.03
C THR A 133 0.12 23.61 -5.52
N LEU A 134 -0.83 22.79 -5.97
CA LEU A 134 -1.41 22.89 -7.32
C LEU A 134 -2.15 24.22 -7.53
N LEU A 135 -2.57 24.88 -6.44
CA LEU A 135 -3.23 26.18 -6.44
C LEU A 135 -2.27 27.34 -6.09
N GLY A 136 -0.95 27.10 -6.20
CA GLY A 136 0.08 28.12 -5.98
C GLY A 136 0.37 28.45 -4.52
N LYS A 137 -0.18 27.69 -3.56
CA LYS A 137 0.16 27.83 -2.13
C LYS A 137 1.54 27.20 -1.85
N PRO A 138 2.30 27.71 -0.87
CA PRO A 138 3.54 27.07 -0.44
C PRO A 138 3.26 25.70 0.19
N VAL A 139 4.27 24.82 0.17
CA VAL A 139 4.22 23.52 0.86
C VAL A 139 4.15 23.74 2.36
N ASP A 140 3.20 23.10 3.03
CA ASP A 140 3.21 22.98 4.49
C ASP A 140 4.25 21.94 4.92
N ARG A 141 5.45 22.44 5.25
CA ARG A 141 6.58 21.59 5.63
C ARG A 141 6.38 20.88 6.97
N VAL A 142 5.53 21.41 7.85
CA VAL A 142 5.26 20.81 9.16
C VAL A 142 4.37 19.60 8.96
N ASN A 143 3.24 19.76 8.26
CA ASN A 143 2.34 18.66 7.96
C ASN A 143 3.06 17.56 7.18
N VAL A 144 3.81 17.91 6.13
CA VAL A 144 4.60 16.92 5.36
C VAL A 144 5.59 16.15 6.24
N ALA A 145 6.21 16.80 7.24
CA ALA A 145 7.15 16.13 8.13
C ALA A 145 6.46 15.17 9.11
N GLU A 146 5.25 15.51 9.56
CA GLU A 146 4.37 14.66 10.38
C GLU A 146 3.99 13.38 9.64
N GLU A 147 3.43 13.49 8.42
CA GLU A 147 3.03 12.33 7.62
C GLU A 147 4.20 11.38 7.30
N LEU A 148 5.39 11.94 7.09
CA LEU A 148 6.61 11.14 6.89
C LEU A 148 7.01 10.39 8.17
N GLY A 149 6.80 11.00 9.34
CA GLY A 149 6.97 10.36 10.65
C GLY A 149 6.00 9.22 10.85
N ASP A 150 4.72 9.45 10.56
CA ASP A 150 3.66 8.46 10.75
C ASP A 150 3.80 7.29 9.77
N ALA A 151 4.18 7.55 8.51
CA ALA A 151 4.54 6.50 7.57
C ALA A 151 5.71 5.64 8.08
N ASN A 152 6.72 6.25 8.72
CA ASN A 152 7.81 5.51 9.35
C ASN A 152 7.35 4.67 10.54
N TRP A 153 6.41 5.19 11.34
CA TRP A 153 5.80 4.51 12.49
C TRP A 153 5.11 3.22 12.08
N TYR A 154 4.21 3.25 11.08
CA TYR A 154 3.59 2.03 10.55
C TYR A 154 4.61 1.09 9.91
N GLY A 155 5.65 1.63 9.27
CA GLY A 155 6.76 0.84 8.75
C GLY A 155 7.49 0.02 9.82
N GLU A 156 7.69 0.56 11.03
CA GLU A 156 8.31 -0.21 12.13
C GLU A 156 7.42 -1.33 12.66
N ILE A 157 6.09 -1.15 12.66
CA ILE A 157 5.15 -2.24 13.00
C ILE A 157 5.31 -3.39 12.01
N ALA A 158 5.34 -3.10 10.71
CA ALA A 158 5.52 -4.13 9.68
C ALA A 158 6.86 -4.85 9.83
N LEU A 159 7.95 -4.11 10.06
CA LEU A 159 9.27 -4.69 10.26
C LEU A 159 9.31 -5.61 11.48
N ASP A 160 8.72 -5.19 12.60
CA ASP A 160 8.64 -6.01 13.82
C ASP A 160 7.79 -7.27 13.61
N ALA A 161 6.63 -7.15 12.94
CA ALA A 161 5.78 -8.28 12.62
C ALA A 161 6.46 -9.31 11.69
N LEU A 162 7.36 -8.85 10.81
CA LEU A 162 8.14 -9.72 9.92
C LEU A 162 9.44 -10.24 10.55
N GLY A 163 9.82 -9.78 11.75
CA GLY A 163 11.11 -10.11 12.36
C GLY A 163 12.31 -9.51 11.63
N LEU A 164 12.14 -8.38 10.94
CA LEU A 164 13.17 -7.71 10.13
C LEU A 164 13.65 -6.41 10.78
N THR A 165 14.87 -6.00 10.44
CA THR A 165 15.42 -4.69 10.78
C THR A 165 15.24 -3.69 9.65
N ARG A 166 15.26 -2.40 10.00
CA ARG A 166 15.21 -1.32 9.02
C ARG A 166 16.42 -1.37 8.09
N GLU A 167 17.59 -1.70 8.65
CA GLU A 167 18.86 -1.84 7.97
C GLU A 167 18.82 -2.93 6.89
N GLU A 168 18.31 -4.12 7.22
CA GLU A 168 18.18 -5.23 6.27
C GLU A 168 17.30 -4.85 5.07
N VAL A 169 16.11 -4.29 5.35
CA VAL A 169 15.16 -3.92 4.29
C VAL A 169 15.72 -2.78 3.43
N ASN A 170 16.34 -1.77 4.04
CA ASN A 170 16.95 -0.66 3.30
C ASN A 170 18.14 -1.14 2.46
N ALA A 171 19.01 -1.99 3.00
CA ALA A 171 20.14 -2.54 2.27
C ALA A 171 19.69 -3.39 1.07
N ALA A 172 18.70 -4.28 1.27
CA ALA A 172 18.12 -5.08 0.19
C ALA A 172 17.47 -4.20 -0.89
N ASN A 173 16.74 -3.15 -0.48
CA ASN A 173 16.11 -2.21 -1.39
C ASN A 173 17.14 -1.40 -2.20
N ILE A 174 18.21 -0.91 -1.59
CA ILE A 174 19.26 -0.20 -2.34
C ILE A 174 20.00 -1.15 -3.29
N LYS A 175 20.31 -2.37 -2.84
CA LYS A 175 20.98 -3.39 -3.66
C LYS A 175 20.20 -3.70 -4.93
N LYS A 176 18.87 -3.88 -4.85
CA LYS A 176 18.06 -4.13 -6.06
C LYS A 176 18.02 -2.90 -6.99
N LEU A 177 17.92 -1.69 -6.43
CA LEU A 177 17.78 -0.47 -7.22
C LEU A 177 19.10 -0.10 -7.94
N GLN A 178 20.23 -0.43 -7.33
CA GLN A 178 21.57 -0.19 -7.88
C GLN A 178 22.15 -1.40 -8.65
N ASP A 179 21.40 -2.49 -8.76
CA ASP A 179 21.85 -3.65 -9.52
C ASP A 179 22.12 -3.25 -10.98
N LYS A 180 23.34 -3.50 -11.46
CA LYS A 180 23.77 -3.06 -12.79
C LYS A 180 23.08 -3.80 -13.93
N LYS A 181 22.47 -4.96 -13.66
CA LYS A 181 21.80 -5.79 -14.66
C LYS A 181 20.30 -5.51 -14.71
N ALA A 182 19.68 -5.28 -13.56
CA ALA A 182 18.23 -5.26 -13.42
C ALA A 182 17.63 -3.96 -12.83
N GLY A 183 18.45 -3.16 -12.13
CA GLY A 183 18.02 -2.01 -11.36
C GLY A 183 17.78 -0.75 -12.19
N ARG A 184 17.57 0.37 -11.49
CA ARG A 184 17.25 1.69 -12.07
C ARG A 184 18.47 2.59 -12.28
N TYR A 185 19.65 2.08 -11.95
CA TYR A 185 20.91 2.81 -11.93
C TYR A 185 22.02 2.03 -12.66
N LYS A 186 21.72 1.48 -13.84
CA LYS A 186 22.63 0.58 -14.57
C LYS A 186 23.89 1.29 -15.06
N ALA A 187 23.75 2.53 -15.53
CA ALA A 187 24.81 3.32 -16.14
C ALA A 187 25.56 4.24 -15.16
N GLY A 188 25.37 4.09 -13.84
CA GLY A 188 25.91 5.05 -12.87
C GLY A 188 25.17 6.38 -12.86
N THR A 189 23.96 6.44 -13.43
CA THR A 189 23.02 7.56 -13.35
C THR A 189 21.58 7.03 -13.39
N PHE A 190 20.63 7.83 -12.92
CA PHE A 190 19.21 7.50 -13.06
C PHE A 190 18.75 7.79 -14.49
N LEU A 191 18.14 6.79 -15.13
CA LEU A 191 17.48 6.93 -16.44
C LEU A 191 16.02 6.52 -16.30
N SER A 192 15.09 7.39 -16.73
CA SER A 192 13.64 7.09 -16.67
C SER A 192 13.27 5.83 -17.44
N ASP A 193 13.98 5.51 -18.53
CA ASP A 193 13.76 4.28 -19.30
C ASP A 193 14.06 3.02 -18.49
N ASP A 194 15.14 3.02 -17.68
CA ASP A 194 15.47 1.90 -16.79
C ASP A 194 14.38 1.69 -15.72
N ALA A 195 13.73 2.75 -15.24
CA ALA A 195 12.64 2.64 -14.29
C ALA A 195 11.36 2.05 -14.90
N VAL A 196 11.12 2.33 -16.19
CA VAL A 196 9.97 1.82 -16.95
C VAL A 196 10.17 0.38 -17.40
N ASN A 197 11.38 0.03 -17.84
CA ASN A 197 11.75 -1.26 -18.44
C ASN A 197 12.58 -2.14 -17.49
N ARG A 198 12.40 -1.96 -16.17
CA ARG A 198 13.10 -2.73 -15.14
C ARG A 198 12.78 -4.23 -15.23
N ASP A 199 13.77 -5.07 -14.95
CA ASP A 199 13.58 -6.52 -14.87
C ASP A 199 13.11 -6.91 -13.47
N THR A 200 11.78 -7.01 -13.32
CA THR A 200 11.16 -7.34 -12.04
C THR A 200 11.50 -8.75 -11.53
N GLY A 201 11.83 -9.69 -12.41
CA GLY A 201 12.21 -11.04 -12.03
C GLY A 201 13.62 -11.06 -11.43
N ALA A 202 14.56 -10.36 -12.07
CA ALA A 202 15.90 -10.20 -11.54
C ALA A 202 15.93 -9.35 -10.25
N GLU A 203 15.12 -8.28 -10.15
CA GLU A 203 14.96 -7.52 -8.89
C GLU A 203 14.46 -8.43 -7.75
N ARG A 204 13.52 -9.35 -8.04
CA ARG A 204 13.00 -10.32 -7.06
C ARG A 204 14.09 -11.28 -6.58
N ALA A 205 14.90 -11.82 -7.47
CA ALA A 205 16.00 -12.72 -7.11
C ALA A 205 17.02 -12.04 -6.18
N VAL A 206 17.31 -10.74 -6.40
CA VAL A 206 18.19 -9.96 -5.51
C VAL A 206 17.59 -9.81 -4.11
N LEU A 207 16.28 -9.58 -4.02
CA LEU A 207 15.56 -9.43 -2.75
C LEU A 207 15.51 -10.75 -1.97
N GLU A 208 15.20 -11.87 -2.62
CA GLU A 208 15.14 -13.18 -1.96
C GLU A 208 16.48 -13.61 -1.38
N ALA A 209 17.59 -13.27 -2.05
CA ALA A 209 18.93 -13.53 -1.52
C ALA A 209 19.33 -12.60 -0.36
N ALA A 210 18.56 -11.55 -0.06
CA ALA A 210 18.87 -10.55 0.97
C ALA A 210 17.98 -10.64 2.22
N VAL A 211 16.85 -11.35 2.15
CA VAL A 211 15.85 -11.47 3.22
C VAL A 211 15.62 -12.95 3.61
N ALA A 212 16.54 -13.84 3.22
CA ALA A 212 16.56 -15.25 3.61
C ALA A 212 17.35 -15.44 4.92
#